data_AF-A0A9E3UA81-F1
#
_entry.id   AF-A0A9E3UA81-F1
#
_cell.length_a   1.000
_cell.length_b   1.000
_cell.length_c   1.000
_cell.angle_alpha   90.00
_cell.angle_beta   90.00
_cell.angle_gamma   90.00
#
_symmetry.space_group_name_H-M   'P 1'
#
loop_
_entity.id
_entity.type
_entity.pdbx_description
1 polymer ?
#
loop_
_entity_poly.entity_id
_entity_poly.type
_entity_poly.pdbx_seq_one_letter_code
_entity_poly.pdbx_strand_id
1 'polypeptide(L)'
;MFLSAARLAAIAALCATSLACSAPTNDEPDEPREIEVALALSIDDVDVRHGAVRIAATMDEGSPDVSMWLGSACEEREVGHGIATHASFTWHLTREELGRAIACNLVVRVRARGDDGARVRKVATVDVGVSFTAEDPDESPDLREQTTGSETTRLAFRAPKRATRLHAAGEVIGAEPDDDDDAPPGFHDSAFEVPNDALARSVIARRPLVVLGSSFVTALKIGDVTFDGSEPVESSEE
;
A
#
# COMPACT_ATOMS: atom_id res chain seq x y z
N MET A 1 53.62 66.61 -27.68
CA MET A 1 54.80 66.11 -26.93
C MET A 1 54.96 64.62 -27.23
N PHE A 2 56.12 64.29 -27.80
CA PHE A 2 56.82 63.01 -27.91
C PHE A 2 56.08 61.68 -28.20
N LEU A 3 56.45 61.13 -29.37
CA LEU A 3 56.53 59.69 -29.68
C LEU A 3 57.35 58.96 -28.61
N SER A 4 57.02 57.69 -28.32
CA SER A 4 58.04 56.63 -28.46
C SER A 4 57.44 55.24 -28.56
N ALA A 5 57.98 54.49 -29.51
CA ALA A 5 57.75 53.08 -29.79
C ALA A 5 58.56 52.18 -28.84
N ALA A 6 58.15 50.92 -28.68
CA ALA A 6 58.98 49.75 -29.00
C ALA A 6 58.30 48.44 -28.56
N ARG A 7 58.29 47.50 -29.49
CA ARG A 7 58.00 46.07 -29.30
C ARG A 7 59.09 45.42 -28.44
N LEU A 8 58.75 44.37 -27.69
CA LEU A 8 59.52 43.13 -27.65
C LEU A 8 58.74 42.00 -26.97
N ALA A 9 58.80 40.84 -27.61
CA ALA A 9 58.21 39.57 -27.22
C ALA A 9 59.25 38.68 -26.50
N ALA A 10 58.81 37.84 -25.57
CA ALA A 10 59.39 36.53 -25.18
C ALA A 10 58.51 35.95 -24.05
N ILE A 11 57.69 34.92 -24.30
CA ILE A 11 57.95 33.48 -24.17
C ILE A 11 58.14 32.98 -22.72
N ALA A 12 57.13 32.20 -22.31
CA ALA A 12 57.13 31.02 -21.44
C ALA A 12 57.73 31.08 -20.02
N ALA A 13 56.84 30.89 -19.05
CA ALA A 13 57.06 29.90 -17.99
C ALA A 13 55.72 29.26 -17.62
N LEU A 14 55.57 27.98 -18.00
CA LEU A 14 54.60 27.08 -17.38
C LEU A 14 54.98 26.96 -15.90
N CYS A 15 54.13 27.47 -15.02
CA CYS A 15 54.07 26.98 -13.64
C CYS A 15 52.75 26.22 -13.51
N ALA A 16 52.80 24.95 -13.90
CA ALA A 16 51.90 23.94 -13.38
C ALA A 16 52.27 23.73 -11.90
N THR A 17 51.61 24.47 -11.02
CA THR A 17 51.46 24.08 -9.63
C THR A 17 50.00 23.72 -9.43
N SER A 18 49.76 22.42 -9.35
CA SER A 18 48.54 21.81 -8.85
C SER A 18 48.24 22.35 -7.45
N LEU A 19 47.53 23.47 -7.38
CA LEU A 19 46.73 23.80 -6.21
C LEU A 19 45.63 22.76 -6.18
N ALA A 20 45.82 21.77 -5.31
CA ALA A 20 44.74 20.93 -4.84
C ALA A 20 43.62 21.88 -4.39
N CYS A 21 42.57 21.98 -5.21
CA CYS A 21 41.28 22.41 -4.71
C CYS A 21 40.85 21.33 -3.72
N SER A 22 41.24 21.50 -2.47
CA SER A 22 40.49 20.96 -1.35
C SER A 22 39.10 21.55 -1.50
N ALA A 23 38.19 20.78 -2.09
CA ALA A 23 36.78 21.09 -1.98
C ALA A 23 36.50 21.24 -0.49
N PRO A 24 35.81 22.30 -0.05
CA PRO A 24 35.25 22.28 1.29
C PRO A 24 34.42 21.01 1.37
N THR A 25 34.80 20.11 2.26
CA THR A 25 33.90 19.07 2.74
C THR A 25 32.66 19.82 3.18
N ASN A 26 31.59 19.70 2.38
CA ASN A 26 30.25 19.88 2.88
C ASN A 26 30.08 18.79 3.93
N ASP A 27 30.57 19.03 5.15
CA ASP A 27 29.91 18.54 6.33
C ASP A 27 28.55 19.24 6.31
N GLU A 28 27.62 18.68 5.51
CA GLU A 28 26.21 18.85 5.82
C GLU A 28 26.09 18.50 7.30
N PRO A 29 25.58 19.40 8.15
CA PRO A 29 25.33 19.03 9.52
C PRO A 29 24.46 17.77 9.46
N ASP A 30 24.94 16.67 10.05
CA ASP A 30 24.14 15.47 10.30
C ASP A 30 22.83 15.99 10.90
N GLU A 31 21.77 16.07 10.11
CA GLU A 31 20.47 16.47 10.63
C GLU A 31 20.19 15.50 11.78
N PRO A 32 19.87 15.99 12.98
CA PRO A 32 19.66 15.11 14.11
C PRO A 32 18.58 14.13 13.69
N ARG A 33 18.96 12.85 13.52
CA ARG A 33 18.04 11.80 13.09
C ARG A 33 16.85 11.86 14.03
N GLU A 34 15.69 12.27 13.52
CA GLU A 34 14.46 12.33 14.32
C GLU A 34 14.27 10.96 14.95
N ILE A 35 14.21 10.91 16.29
CA ILE A 35 14.07 9.66 17.02
C ILE A 35 12.70 9.09 16.67
N GLU A 36 12.68 7.88 16.10
CA GLU A 36 11.45 7.16 15.83
C GLU A 36 10.93 6.52 17.11
N VAL A 37 9.70 6.88 17.48
CA VAL A 37 8.98 6.38 18.65
C VAL A 37 7.71 5.68 18.17
N ALA A 38 7.24 4.66 18.88
CA ALA A 38 5.98 4.02 18.53
C ALA A 38 4.80 5.00 18.68
N LEU A 39 3.92 5.06 17.68
CA LEU A 39 2.65 5.74 17.76
C LEU A 39 1.58 4.77 18.28
N ALA A 40 0.91 5.13 19.36
CA ALA A 40 -0.33 4.46 19.75
C ALA A 40 -1.46 4.96 18.84
N LEU A 41 -1.95 4.06 17.98
CA LEU A 41 -2.93 4.31 16.93
C LEU A 41 -4.03 3.25 17.03
N SER A 42 -5.30 3.67 16.93
CA SER A 42 -6.44 2.78 16.79
C SER A 42 -7.21 3.14 15.53
N ILE A 43 -7.52 2.15 14.69
CA ILE A 43 -8.39 2.35 13.53
C ILE A 43 -9.84 2.27 14.03
N ASP A 44 -10.60 3.33 13.84
CA ASP A 44 -11.97 3.43 14.35
C ASP A 44 -12.99 2.95 13.31
N ASP A 45 -12.79 3.29 12.04
CA ASP A 45 -13.73 3.03 10.95
C ASP A 45 -13.02 2.89 9.60
N VAL A 46 -13.58 2.03 8.74
CA VAL A 46 -13.14 1.81 7.37
C VAL A 46 -14.37 1.74 6.48
N ASP A 47 -14.48 2.66 5.51
CA ASP A 47 -15.57 2.63 4.54
C ASP A 47 -15.08 2.88 3.11
N VAL A 48 -15.97 2.67 2.14
CA VAL A 48 -15.72 2.99 0.73
C VAL A 48 -16.67 4.11 0.31
N ARG A 49 -16.12 5.22 -0.15
CA ARG A 49 -16.88 6.36 -0.69
C ARG A 49 -16.22 6.89 -1.95
N HIS A 50 -17.05 7.17 -2.97
CA HIS A 50 -16.61 7.78 -4.23
C HIS A 50 -15.45 7.03 -4.92
N GLY A 51 -15.41 5.70 -4.81
CA GLY A 51 -14.36 4.87 -5.44
C GLY A 51 -13.01 4.87 -4.70
N ALA A 52 -12.98 5.33 -3.45
CA ALA A 52 -11.80 5.34 -2.58
C ALA A 52 -12.13 4.71 -1.22
N VAL A 53 -11.12 4.15 -0.57
CA VAL A 53 -11.23 3.70 0.83
C VAL A 53 -10.98 4.89 1.73
N ARG A 54 -11.85 5.07 2.73
CA ARG A 54 -11.68 6.04 3.81
C ARG A 54 -11.33 5.31 5.09
N ILE A 55 -10.28 5.77 5.78
CA ILE A 55 -9.81 5.25 7.05
C ILE A 55 -9.97 6.37 8.08
N ALA A 56 -10.68 6.12 9.17
CA ALA A 56 -10.69 7.00 10.33
C ALA A 56 -9.94 6.32 11.48
N ALA A 57 -9.13 7.09 12.20
CA ALA A 57 -8.32 6.59 13.29
C ALA A 57 -8.10 7.62 14.40
N THR A 58 -7.89 7.12 15.61
CA THR A 58 -7.51 7.88 16.81
C THR A 58 -6.06 7.63 17.20
N MET A 59 -5.41 8.64 17.75
CA MET A 59 -4.00 8.64 18.12
C MET A 59 -3.82 9.19 19.53
N ASP A 60 -3.00 8.52 20.33
CA ASP A 60 -2.55 9.09 21.61
C ASP A 60 -1.37 10.02 21.38
N GLU A 61 -1.45 11.23 21.94
CA GLU A 61 -0.41 12.26 21.81
C GLU A 61 0.02 12.49 20.35
N GLY A 62 -0.98 12.60 19.47
CA GLY A 62 -0.80 12.83 18.04
C GLY A 62 -0.48 14.28 17.69
N SER A 63 -0.57 14.58 16.40
CA SER A 63 -0.28 15.89 15.81
C SER A 63 -1.03 16.02 14.49
N PRO A 64 -1.39 17.23 14.04
CA PRO A 64 -1.97 17.43 12.73
C PRO A 64 -0.98 17.20 11.57
N ASP A 65 0.34 17.10 11.83
CA ASP A 65 1.35 16.73 10.82
C ASP A 65 1.45 15.20 10.71
N VAL A 66 0.48 14.62 9.99
CA VAL A 66 0.36 13.18 9.70
C VAL A 66 0.61 12.94 8.23
N SER A 67 1.34 11.87 7.94
CA SER A 67 1.48 11.31 6.59
C SER A 67 1.32 9.80 6.62
N MET A 68 0.80 9.22 5.55
CA MET A 68 0.61 7.78 5.41
C MET A 68 1.47 7.27 4.27
N TRP A 69 2.19 6.18 4.51
CA TRP A 69 3.19 5.63 3.60
C TRP A 69 2.91 4.17 3.33
N LEU A 70 3.36 3.65 2.20
CA LEU A 70 3.48 2.20 2.01
C LEU A 70 4.57 1.65 2.93
N GLY A 71 4.37 0.45 3.47
CA GLY A 71 5.39 -0.21 4.27
C GLY A 71 6.61 -0.64 3.46
N SER A 72 7.68 -0.98 4.16
CA SER A 72 9.03 -1.21 3.59
C SER A 72 9.15 -2.41 2.66
N ALA A 73 8.11 -3.25 2.55
CA ALA A 73 8.04 -4.30 1.53
C ALA A 73 7.83 -3.73 0.12
N CYS A 74 7.38 -2.46 0.03
CA CYS A 74 7.21 -1.69 -1.19
C CYS A 74 8.25 -0.57 -1.29
N GLU A 75 8.24 0.13 -2.43
CA GLU A 75 8.82 1.47 -2.54
C GLU A 75 8.23 2.40 -1.46
N GLU A 76 9.08 3.01 -0.65
CA GLU A 76 8.68 4.00 0.35
C GLU A 76 8.08 5.22 -0.35
N ARG A 77 6.75 5.27 -0.38
CA ARG A 77 5.97 6.31 -1.03
C ARG A 77 4.83 6.74 -0.14
N GLU A 78 4.64 8.05 -0.02
CA GLU A 78 3.45 8.61 0.61
C GLU A 78 2.21 8.30 -0.24
N VAL A 79 1.12 7.91 0.42
CA VAL A 79 -0.12 7.48 -0.20
C VAL A 79 -1.32 8.17 0.42
N GLY A 80 -2.31 8.40 -0.43
CA GLY A 80 -3.56 8.99 -0.03
C GLY A 80 -3.45 10.45 0.38
N HIS A 81 -4.54 10.95 0.94
CA HIS A 81 -4.65 12.30 1.45
C HIS A 81 -5.75 12.36 2.49
N GLY A 82 -5.67 13.34 3.39
CA GLY A 82 -6.64 13.42 4.47
C GLY A 82 -6.51 14.68 5.29
N ILE A 83 -7.24 14.67 6.40
CA ILE A 83 -7.22 15.73 7.40
C ILE A 83 -6.90 15.07 8.73
N ALA A 84 -6.01 15.71 9.49
CA ALA A 84 -5.63 15.28 10.81
C ALA A 84 -5.83 16.39 11.85
N THR A 85 -6.09 15.96 13.07
CA THR A 85 -6.10 16.76 14.29
C THR A 85 -5.01 16.24 15.22
N HIS A 86 -4.93 16.79 16.43
CA HIS A 86 -3.99 16.29 17.45
C HIS A 86 -4.33 14.88 17.97
N ALA A 87 -5.56 14.39 17.77
CA ALA A 87 -6.02 13.13 18.36
C ALA A 87 -6.62 12.16 17.34
N SER A 88 -6.81 12.58 16.09
CA SER A 88 -7.47 11.74 15.09
C SER A 88 -7.13 12.16 13.67
N PHE A 89 -7.35 11.28 12.70
CA PHE A 89 -7.34 11.63 11.29
C PHE A 89 -8.41 10.91 10.50
N THR A 90 -8.70 11.43 9.31
CA THR A 90 -9.45 10.75 8.26
C THR A 90 -8.62 10.80 6.98
N TRP A 91 -8.32 9.62 6.42
CA TRP A 91 -7.44 9.45 5.27
C TRP A 91 -8.16 8.72 4.14
N HIS A 92 -7.87 9.09 2.89
CA HIS A 92 -8.46 8.50 1.70
C HIS A 92 -7.37 7.84 0.86
N LEU A 93 -7.59 6.57 0.49
CA LEU A 93 -6.73 5.81 -0.41
C LEU A 93 -7.46 5.56 -1.72
N THR A 94 -6.80 5.87 -2.83
CA THR A 94 -7.30 5.48 -4.16
C THR A 94 -7.22 3.96 -4.34
N ARG A 95 -7.92 3.45 -5.35
CA ARG A 95 -7.87 2.04 -5.74
C ARG A 95 -6.44 1.51 -5.94
N GLU A 96 -5.61 2.26 -6.67
CA GLU A 96 -4.23 1.83 -6.95
C GLU A 96 -3.40 1.76 -5.64
N GLU A 97 -3.59 2.74 -4.76
CA GLU A 97 -2.90 2.78 -3.48
C GLU A 97 -3.34 1.66 -2.54
N LEU A 98 -4.63 1.33 -2.53
CA LEU A 98 -5.15 0.17 -1.80
C LEU A 98 -4.52 -1.12 -2.34
N GLY A 99 -4.45 -1.29 -3.66
CA GLY A 99 -3.82 -2.46 -4.29
C GLY A 99 -2.36 -2.65 -3.84
N ARG A 100 -1.60 -1.56 -3.72
CA ARG A 100 -0.23 -1.60 -3.19
C ARG A 100 -0.19 -1.82 -1.67
N ALA A 101 -1.12 -1.23 -0.93
CA ALA A 101 -1.20 -1.40 0.52
C ALA A 101 -1.49 -2.85 0.92
N ILE A 102 -2.33 -3.58 0.17
CA ILE A 102 -2.58 -5.01 0.37
C ILE A 102 -1.28 -5.84 0.37
N ALA A 103 -0.29 -5.43 -0.43
CA ALA A 103 0.99 -6.13 -0.52
C ALA A 103 1.97 -5.76 0.60
N CYS A 104 1.89 -4.53 1.10
CA CYS A 104 3.01 -3.90 1.80
C CYS A 104 2.65 -3.26 3.13
N ASN A 105 1.38 -3.34 3.55
CA ASN A 105 0.82 -2.62 4.69
C ASN A 105 0.96 -1.09 4.55
N LEU A 106 0.41 -0.38 5.53
CA LEU A 106 0.52 1.07 5.66
C LEU A 106 1.41 1.43 6.86
N VAL A 107 2.06 2.58 6.77
CA VAL A 107 2.86 3.15 7.85
C VAL A 107 2.38 4.58 8.08
N VAL A 108 1.85 4.85 9.27
CA VAL A 108 1.41 6.18 9.69
C VAL A 108 2.59 6.85 10.40
N ARG A 109 3.00 8.02 9.90
CA ARG A 109 4.07 8.83 10.48
C ARG A 109 3.49 10.15 10.97
N VAL A 110 3.78 10.50 12.22
CA VAL A 110 3.29 11.70 12.90
C VAL A 110 4.46 12.50 13.44
N ARG A 111 4.55 13.79 13.11
CA ARG A 111 5.54 14.68 13.74
C ARG A 111 4.93 15.34 14.97
N ALA A 112 5.35 14.91 16.15
CA ALA A 112 4.87 15.42 17.43
C ALA A 112 5.98 16.17 18.19
N ARG A 113 5.60 16.81 19.30
CA ARG A 113 6.57 17.26 20.31
C ARG A 113 6.63 16.24 21.43
N GLY A 114 7.83 15.84 21.82
CA GLY A 114 8.07 15.03 23.01
C GLY A 114 7.88 15.83 24.31
N ASP A 115 7.92 15.12 25.45
CA ASP A 115 7.74 15.71 26.78
C ASP A 115 8.80 16.76 27.14
N ASP A 116 9.98 16.64 26.54
CA ASP A 116 11.10 17.57 26.66
C ASP A 116 11.00 18.78 25.71
N GLY A 117 9.93 18.84 24.90
CA GLY A 117 9.70 19.86 23.88
C GLY A 117 10.46 19.63 22.57
N ALA A 118 11.26 18.57 22.44
CA ALA A 118 11.93 18.20 21.21
C ALA A 118 10.93 17.69 20.16
N ARG A 119 11.26 17.79 18.86
CA ARG A 119 10.46 17.17 17.81
C ARG A 119 10.77 15.68 17.73
N VAL A 120 9.73 14.85 17.69
CA VAL A 120 9.85 13.39 17.58
C VAL A 120 8.98 12.90 16.41
N ARG A 121 9.43 11.84 15.74
CA ARG A 121 8.65 11.16 14.72
C ARG A 121 8.01 9.92 15.34
N LYS A 122 6.69 9.92 15.50
CA LYS A 122 5.95 8.76 15.97
C LYS A 122 5.48 7.92 14.78
N VAL A 123 5.62 6.60 14.85
CA VAL A 123 5.34 5.68 13.73
C VAL A 123 4.47 4.51 14.18
N ALA A 124 3.45 4.18 13.39
CA ALA A 124 2.65 2.97 13.54
C ALA A 124 2.55 2.22 12.19
N THR A 125 2.73 0.90 12.22
CA THR A 125 2.42 0.03 11.09
C THR A 125 0.97 -0.43 11.21
N VAL A 126 0.23 -0.37 10.10
CA VAL A 126 -1.16 -0.79 10.00
C VAL A 126 -1.26 -1.88 8.95
N ASP A 127 -1.61 -3.09 9.39
CA ASP A 127 -1.77 -4.23 8.49
C ASP A 127 -2.95 -4.01 7.54
N VAL A 128 -2.76 -4.37 6.28
CA VAL A 128 -3.83 -4.32 5.26
C VAL A 128 -3.94 -5.69 4.62
N GLY A 129 -5.12 -6.28 4.71
CA GLY A 129 -5.40 -7.60 4.17
C GLY A 129 -6.75 -7.65 3.48
N VAL A 130 -6.90 -8.61 2.58
CA VAL A 130 -8.20 -8.97 1.99
C VAL A 130 -8.52 -10.38 2.44
N SER A 131 -9.78 -10.68 2.72
CA SER A 131 -10.25 -12.04 2.97
C SER A 131 -11.47 -12.35 2.13
N PHE A 132 -11.75 -13.63 1.96
CA PHE A 132 -12.80 -14.12 1.09
C PHE A 132 -13.66 -15.11 1.87
N THR A 133 -14.98 -14.93 1.79
CA THR A 133 -15.95 -15.84 2.44
C THR A 133 -16.98 -16.27 1.41
N ALA A 134 -17.16 -17.57 1.25
CA ALA A 134 -18.17 -18.13 0.34
C ALA A 134 -19.58 -17.74 0.82
N GLU A 135 -20.47 -17.38 -0.11
CA GLU A 135 -21.88 -17.11 0.20
C GLU A 135 -22.62 -18.39 0.65
N ASP A 136 -22.28 -19.53 0.03
CA ASP A 136 -22.77 -20.85 0.41
C ASP A 136 -21.58 -21.80 0.64
N PRO A 137 -21.09 -21.96 1.88
CA PRO A 137 -19.89 -22.73 2.16
C PRO A 137 -20.04 -24.24 1.90
N ASP A 138 -21.26 -24.77 1.88
CA ASP A 138 -21.52 -26.20 1.70
C ASP A 138 -21.48 -26.60 0.21
N GLU A 139 -21.88 -25.68 -0.67
CA GLU A 139 -21.89 -25.89 -2.13
C GLU A 139 -20.70 -25.25 -2.86
N SER A 140 -19.90 -24.44 -2.17
CA SER A 140 -18.78 -23.70 -2.78
C SER A 140 -17.44 -24.46 -2.75
N PRO A 141 -16.52 -24.13 -3.68
CA PRO A 141 -15.12 -24.55 -3.59
C PRO A 141 -14.49 -24.17 -2.24
N ASP A 142 -13.71 -25.07 -1.66
CA ASP A 142 -13.00 -24.82 -0.39
C ASP A 142 -11.74 -23.97 -0.68
N LEU A 143 -11.67 -22.73 -0.14
CA LEU A 143 -10.48 -21.90 -0.22
C LEU A 143 -9.43 -22.43 0.76
N ARG A 144 -8.42 -23.12 0.23
CA ARG A 144 -7.38 -23.83 1.00
C ARG A 144 -6.22 -22.94 1.40
N GLU A 145 -5.85 -22.03 0.52
CA GLU A 145 -4.66 -21.21 0.67
C GLU A 145 -4.89 -19.82 0.12
N GLN A 146 -4.40 -18.83 0.85
CA GLN A 146 -4.28 -17.46 0.41
C GLN A 146 -2.89 -16.95 0.79
N THR A 147 -2.10 -16.56 -0.22
CA THR A 147 -0.76 -16.04 -0.02
C THR A 147 -0.59 -14.75 -0.82
N THR A 148 -0.37 -13.63 -0.12
CA THR A 148 -0.20 -12.31 -0.74
C THR A 148 1.27 -12.05 -1.07
N GLY A 149 1.55 -11.73 -2.34
CA GLY A 149 2.84 -11.24 -2.82
C GLY A 149 2.81 -9.74 -3.14
N SER A 150 3.89 -9.24 -3.72
CA SER A 150 4.08 -7.81 -4.01
C SER A 150 3.09 -7.25 -5.03
N GLU A 151 2.73 -8.05 -6.04
CA GLU A 151 1.84 -7.63 -7.15
C GLU A 151 0.54 -8.44 -7.22
N THR A 152 0.59 -9.70 -6.80
CA THR A 152 -0.52 -10.66 -6.88
C THR A 152 -0.78 -11.34 -5.55
N THR A 153 -2.02 -11.78 -5.37
CA THR A 153 -2.43 -12.68 -4.30
C THR A 153 -2.77 -14.04 -4.92
N ARG A 154 -2.10 -15.07 -4.45
CA ARG A 154 -2.37 -16.45 -4.83
C ARG A 154 -3.55 -17.00 -4.04
N LEU A 155 -4.58 -17.46 -4.73
CA LEU A 155 -5.75 -18.13 -4.15
C LEU A 155 -5.81 -19.58 -4.64
N ALA A 156 -5.84 -20.54 -3.72
CA ALA A 156 -5.96 -21.95 -4.05
C ALA A 156 -7.29 -22.53 -3.55
N PHE A 157 -8.07 -23.09 -4.47
CA PHE A 157 -9.37 -23.68 -4.22
C PHE A 157 -9.35 -25.18 -4.44
N ARG A 158 -10.13 -25.91 -3.64
CA ARG A 158 -10.38 -27.34 -3.81
C ARG A 158 -11.86 -27.57 -4.13
N ALA A 159 -12.14 -28.25 -5.23
CA ALA A 159 -13.51 -28.50 -5.67
C ALA A 159 -13.68 -29.86 -6.38
N PRO A 160 -14.91 -30.39 -6.52
CA PRO A 160 -15.18 -31.62 -7.27
C PRO A 160 -14.88 -31.52 -8.78
N LYS A 161 -14.70 -30.30 -9.30
CA LYS A 161 -14.31 -30.01 -10.68
C LYS A 161 -13.11 -29.09 -10.69
N ARG A 162 -12.23 -29.22 -11.68
CA ARG A 162 -11.11 -28.30 -11.85
C ARG A 162 -11.62 -26.92 -12.24
N ALA A 163 -11.22 -25.89 -11.50
CA ALA A 163 -11.49 -24.52 -11.87
C ALA A 163 -10.38 -24.03 -12.82
N THR A 164 -10.77 -23.61 -14.02
CA THR A 164 -9.83 -23.01 -15.00
C THR A 164 -9.91 -21.49 -15.03
N ARG A 165 -11.01 -20.93 -14.50
CA ARG A 165 -11.31 -19.50 -14.49
C ARG A 165 -11.72 -19.04 -13.09
N LEU A 166 -11.25 -17.85 -12.74
CA LEU A 166 -11.68 -17.05 -11.60
C LEU A 166 -12.04 -15.66 -12.10
N HIS A 167 -13.19 -15.14 -11.69
CA HIS A 167 -13.61 -13.78 -12.02
C HIS A 167 -13.31 -12.86 -10.84
N ALA A 168 -12.55 -11.79 -11.07
CA ALA A 168 -12.23 -10.77 -10.09
C ALA A 168 -12.51 -9.38 -10.67
N ALA A 169 -13.41 -8.61 -10.06
CA ALA A 169 -13.79 -7.27 -10.51
C ALA A 169 -14.15 -7.14 -12.01
N GLY A 170 -14.69 -8.19 -12.63
CA GLY A 170 -15.03 -8.21 -14.07
C GLY A 170 -13.89 -8.62 -15.00
N GLU A 171 -12.72 -8.96 -14.46
CA GLU A 171 -11.63 -9.60 -15.19
C GLU A 171 -11.71 -11.12 -15.02
N VAL A 172 -11.34 -11.85 -16.07
CA VAL A 172 -11.21 -13.31 -16.05
C VAL A 172 -9.75 -13.67 -15.88
N ILE A 173 -9.44 -14.44 -14.84
CA ILE A 173 -8.10 -14.91 -14.49
C ILE A 173 -8.04 -16.41 -14.70
N GLY A 174 -6.97 -16.88 -15.34
CA GLY A 174 -6.78 -18.28 -15.69
C GLY A 174 -6.90 -18.54 -17.19
N ALA A 175 -6.90 -19.81 -17.57
CA ALA A 175 -6.95 -20.24 -18.96
C ALA A 175 -8.40 -20.44 -19.43
N GLU A 176 -8.59 -20.46 -20.75
CA GLU A 176 -9.82 -21.03 -21.28
C GLU A 176 -9.91 -22.51 -20.86
N PRO A 177 -11.11 -23.03 -20.52
CA PRO A 177 -11.25 -24.44 -20.27
C PRO A 177 -10.83 -25.18 -21.54
N ASP A 178 -9.82 -26.05 -21.40
CA ASP A 178 -9.65 -27.12 -22.37
C ASP A 178 -10.88 -28.02 -22.20
N ASP A 179 -11.58 -28.36 -23.29
CA ASP A 179 -12.78 -29.22 -23.33
C ASP A 179 -12.49 -30.69 -22.91
N ASP A 180 -11.39 -30.93 -22.19
CA ASP A 180 -11.03 -32.23 -21.62
C ASP A 180 -11.87 -32.48 -20.35
N ASP A 181 -13.14 -32.83 -20.57
CA ASP A 181 -14.09 -33.35 -19.57
C ASP A 181 -13.65 -34.73 -18.98
N ASP A 182 -12.46 -35.23 -19.35
CA ASP A 182 -11.89 -36.51 -18.93
C ASP A 182 -11.11 -36.43 -17.59
N ALA A 183 -11.32 -35.38 -16.79
CA ALA A 183 -10.71 -35.30 -15.46
C ALA A 183 -11.17 -36.48 -14.58
N PRO A 184 -10.23 -37.22 -13.93
CA PRO A 184 -10.59 -38.35 -13.11
C PRO A 184 -11.48 -37.90 -11.95
N PRO A 185 -12.46 -38.72 -11.53
CA PRO A 185 -13.37 -38.36 -10.44
C PRO A 185 -12.61 -38.10 -9.15
N GLY A 186 -12.93 -37.01 -8.46
CA GLY A 186 -12.30 -36.65 -7.21
C GLY A 186 -12.38 -35.16 -6.91
N PHE A 187 -11.59 -34.72 -5.94
CA PHE A 187 -11.37 -33.30 -5.69
C PHE A 187 -10.10 -32.83 -6.41
N HIS A 188 -10.19 -31.65 -7.01
CA HIS A 188 -9.11 -31.02 -7.75
C HIS A 188 -8.73 -29.71 -7.10
N ASP A 189 -7.42 -29.47 -6.97
CA ASP A 189 -6.88 -28.20 -6.52
C ASP A 189 -6.62 -27.30 -7.72
N SER A 190 -7.07 -26.05 -7.63
CA SER A 190 -6.92 -25.02 -8.66
C SER A 190 -6.39 -23.75 -8.03
N ALA A 191 -5.36 -23.15 -8.61
CA ALA A 191 -4.73 -21.95 -8.05
C ALA A 191 -4.71 -20.80 -9.06
N PHE A 192 -4.95 -19.59 -8.57
CA PHE A 192 -5.03 -18.37 -9.37
C PHE A 192 -4.14 -17.29 -8.77
N GLU A 193 -3.36 -16.63 -9.62
CA GLU A 193 -2.60 -15.43 -9.26
C GLU A 193 -3.47 -14.20 -9.59
N VAL A 194 -4.07 -13.59 -8.57
CA VAL A 194 -4.99 -12.46 -8.73
C VAL A 194 -4.25 -11.15 -8.51
N PRO A 195 -4.24 -10.20 -9.46
CA PRO A 195 -3.62 -8.90 -9.25
C PRO A 195 -4.20 -8.19 -8.02
N ASN A 196 -3.35 -7.61 -7.17
CA ASN A 196 -3.81 -6.89 -5.97
C ASN A 196 -4.68 -5.67 -6.33
N ASP A 197 -4.45 -5.05 -7.50
CA ASP A 197 -5.34 -4.01 -8.05
C ASP A 197 -6.74 -4.55 -8.39
N ALA A 198 -6.85 -5.79 -8.88
CA ALA A 198 -8.15 -6.41 -9.15
C ALA A 198 -8.89 -6.74 -7.85
N LEU A 199 -8.17 -7.12 -6.79
CA LEU A 199 -8.74 -7.28 -5.44
C LEU A 199 -9.21 -5.94 -4.86
N ALA A 200 -8.38 -4.89 -4.93
CA ALA A 200 -8.76 -3.55 -4.51
C ALA A 200 -10.01 -3.05 -5.26
N ARG A 201 -10.09 -3.33 -6.57
CA ARG A 201 -11.27 -3.03 -7.38
C ARG A 201 -12.49 -3.83 -6.95
N SER A 202 -12.32 -5.11 -6.60
CA SER A 202 -13.40 -5.97 -6.10
C SER A 202 -13.98 -5.42 -4.80
N VAL A 203 -13.11 -5.05 -3.85
CA VAL A 203 -13.49 -4.39 -2.58
C VAL A 203 -14.26 -3.09 -2.84
N ILE A 204 -13.68 -2.17 -3.61
CA ILE A 204 -14.25 -0.84 -3.83
C ILE A 204 -15.59 -0.93 -4.59
N ALA A 205 -15.67 -1.82 -5.58
CA ALA A 205 -16.88 -2.03 -6.36
C ALA A 205 -17.89 -2.96 -5.66
N ARG A 206 -17.56 -3.50 -4.48
CA ARG A 206 -18.35 -4.51 -3.74
C ARG A 206 -18.74 -5.69 -4.65
N ARG A 207 -17.79 -6.14 -5.47
CA ARG A 207 -17.99 -7.25 -6.40
C ARG A 207 -17.35 -8.51 -5.83
N PRO A 208 -18.10 -9.61 -5.67
CA PRO A 208 -17.53 -10.86 -5.18
C PRO A 208 -16.55 -11.44 -6.21
N LEU A 209 -15.66 -12.30 -5.73
CA LEU A 209 -14.94 -13.21 -6.62
C LEU A 209 -15.88 -14.34 -7.03
N VAL A 210 -15.79 -14.80 -8.28
CA VAL A 210 -16.60 -15.94 -8.75
C VAL A 210 -15.69 -17.04 -9.28
N VAL A 211 -15.84 -18.24 -8.74
CA VAL A 211 -15.12 -19.45 -9.18
C VAL A 211 -16.10 -20.62 -9.24
N LEU A 212 -16.13 -21.31 -10.38
CA LEU A 212 -17.09 -22.40 -10.66
C LEU A 212 -18.57 -22.01 -10.45
N GLY A 213 -18.91 -20.72 -10.62
CA GLY A 213 -20.26 -20.19 -10.40
C GLY A 213 -20.56 -19.83 -8.93
N SER A 214 -19.71 -20.21 -7.99
CA SER A 214 -19.82 -19.84 -6.57
C SER A 214 -19.22 -18.46 -6.33
N SER A 215 -19.92 -17.65 -5.53
CA SER A 215 -19.52 -16.29 -5.15
C SER A 215 -18.81 -16.27 -3.80
N PHE A 216 -17.76 -15.45 -3.72
CA PHE A 216 -17.00 -15.20 -2.51
C PHE A 216 -17.02 -13.69 -2.21
N VAL A 217 -17.66 -13.33 -1.10
CA VAL A 217 -17.67 -11.96 -0.58
C VAL A 217 -16.25 -11.57 -0.23
N THR A 218 -15.84 -10.39 -0.68
CA THR A 218 -14.50 -9.86 -0.47
C THR A 218 -14.56 -8.86 0.68
N ALA A 219 -13.84 -9.14 1.77
CA ALA A 219 -13.70 -8.24 2.90
C ALA A 219 -12.31 -7.62 2.96
N LEU A 220 -12.24 -6.33 3.29
CA LEU A 220 -11.02 -5.58 3.52
C LEU A 220 -10.77 -5.47 5.02
N LYS A 221 -9.58 -5.83 5.47
CA LYS A 221 -9.12 -5.63 6.85
C LYS A 221 -8.03 -4.55 6.88
N ILE A 222 -8.19 -3.55 7.74
CA ILE A 222 -7.18 -2.51 8.01
C ILE A 222 -7.00 -2.41 9.52
N GLY A 223 -5.80 -2.77 10.00
CA GLY A 223 -5.56 -2.98 11.42
C GLY A 223 -6.53 -4.04 11.97
N ASP A 224 -7.30 -3.68 12.99
CA ASP A 224 -8.29 -4.57 13.60
C ASP A 224 -9.71 -4.42 13.04
N VAL A 225 -9.94 -3.46 12.13
CA VAL A 225 -11.25 -3.18 11.54
C VAL A 225 -11.43 -3.96 10.24
N THR A 226 -12.59 -4.58 10.08
CA THR A 226 -12.97 -5.30 8.86
C THR A 226 -14.18 -4.63 8.20
N PHE A 227 -14.04 -4.34 6.91
CA PHE A 227 -15.10 -3.87 6.01
C PHE A 227 -15.47 -5.00 5.05
N ASP A 228 -16.68 -5.51 5.13
CA ASP A 228 -17.16 -6.66 4.35
C ASP A 228 -17.94 -6.27 3.08
N GLY A 229 -18.06 -4.98 2.77
CA GLY A 229 -18.82 -4.50 1.61
C GLY A 229 -20.34 -4.56 1.78
N SER A 230 -20.84 -5.02 2.94
CA SER A 230 -22.26 -4.98 3.28
C SER A 230 -22.75 -3.53 3.34
N GLU A 231 -24.01 -3.27 2.99
CA GLU A 231 -24.59 -1.95 3.24
C GLU A 231 -24.60 -1.70 4.76
N PRO A 232 -24.32 -0.45 5.21
CA PRO A 232 -24.52 -0.13 6.62
C PRO A 232 -25.97 -0.47 6.94
N VAL A 233 -26.18 -1.32 7.94
CA VAL A 233 -27.52 -1.55 8.49
C VAL A 233 -28.00 -0.17 8.94
N GLU A 234 -28.94 0.43 8.20
CA GLU A 234 -29.63 1.61 8.68
C GLU A 234 -30.27 1.20 10.00
N SER A 235 -29.64 1.62 11.11
CA SER A 235 -30.23 1.55 12.42
C SER A 235 -31.48 2.41 12.34
N SER A 236 -32.61 1.74 12.10
CA SER A 236 -33.93 2.31 12.33
C SER A 236 -34.01 2.54 13.83
N GLU A 237 -33.50 3.69 14.29
CA GLU A 237 -33.79 4.20 15.62
C GLU A 237 -35.28 4.55 15.63
N GLU A 238 -36.06 3.70 16.31
CA GLU A 238 -37.42 4.00 16.80
C GLU A 238 -37.40 5.08 17.90
#